data_AF-A0A816HKG1-F1
#
_entry.id   AF-A0A816HKG1-F1
#
_cell.length_a   1.000
_cell.length_b   1.000
_cell.length_c   1.000
_cell.angle_alpha   90.00
_cell.angle_beta   90.00
_cell.angle_gamma   90.00
#
_symmetry.space_group_name_H-M   'P 1'
#
loop_
_entity.id
_entity.type
_entity.pdbx_description
1 polymer ?
#
loop_
_entity_poly.entity_id
_entity_poly.type
_entity_poly.pdbx_seq_one_letter_code
_entity_poly.pdbx_strand_id
1 'polypeptide(L)'
;DAYRQKTGAYVELETDPLWPVFDKVVHLLNDLRSKKHILAWQFNRMMPKRDKVELAYLYFVPKPHKEGTPLRPIVSSMNMPTTGISKFLDRLLRPLFDKHVRSITIIDGVDLIRRLETYAANGYLKPTTHLCTFDITDLYTTLPQKESLNILTEFLLEHGYRKVNGVPIDAIRKLARLVITENVFTYEKKFYRQVVGGAMGSAFTLTLANIFMWKWEKEFVQRQASSNEIYGR
;
A
#
# COMPACT_ATOMS: atom_id res chain seq x y z
N ASP A 1 -17.07 5.31 16.41
CA ASP A 1 -16.46 4.74 17.64
C ASP A 1 -16.20 3.24 17.64
N ALA A 2 -17.15 2.38 17.30
CA ALA A 2 -16.97 0.91 17.37
C ALA A 2 -15.73 0.38 16.60
N TYR A 3 -15.46 0.86 15.38
CA TYR A 3 -14.27 0.46 14.61
C TYR A 3 -12.96 0.91 15.26
N ARG A 4 -12.91 2.16 15.77
CA ARG A 4 -11.75 2.72 16.49
C ARG A 4 -11.46 1.91 17.75
N GLN A 5 -12.48 1.62 18.56
CA GLN A 5 -12.34 0.85 19.80
C GLN A 5 -11.90 -0.60 19.53
N LYS A 6 -12.43 -1.23 18.47
CA LYS A 6 -12.06 -2.60 18.09
C LYS A 6 -10.62 -2.72 17.58
N THR A 7 -10.15 -1.74 16.80
CA THR A 7 -8.89 -1.87 16.05
C THR A 7 -7.71 -1.14 16.69
N GLY A 8 -7.96 -0.14 17.54
CA GLY A 8 -6.90 0.77 18.01
C GLY A 8 -6.20 1.53 16.88
N ALA A 9 -6.75 1.51 15.64
CA ALA A 9 -6.05 2.01 14.46
C ALA A 9 -6.02 3.54 14.37
N TYR A 10 -6.88 4.23 15.12
CA TYR A 10 -7.02 5.69 15.08
C TYR A 10 -6.85 6.34 16.46
N VAL A 11 -6.01 7.37 16.48
CA VAL A 11 -5.82 8.25 17.65
C VAL A 11 -6.43 9.61 17.33
N GLU A 12 -7.22 10.13 18.26
CA GLU A 12 -7.79 11.48 18.18
C GLU A 12 -6.71 12.53 18.45
N LEU A 13 -6.76 13.64 17.74
CA LEU A 13 -5.82 14.75 17.86
C LEU A 13 -6.55 15.97 18.40
N GLU A 14 -5.89 16.73 19.28
CA GLU A 14 -6.47 17.91 19.91
C GLU A 14 -6.55 19.12 18.96
N THR A 15 -5.66 19.19 17.97
CA THR A 15 -5.52 20.33 17.06
C THR A 15 -5.52 19.89 15.60
N ASP A 16 -5.86 20.81 14.69
CA ASP A 16 -5.80 20.58 13.25
C ASP A 16 -4.37 20.20 12.80
N PRO A 17 -4.15 18.99 12.25
CA PRO A 17 -2.83 18.52 11.85
C PRO A 17 -2.41 18.95 10.44
N LEU A 18 -3.24 19.66 9.68
CA LEU A 18 -3.00 19.96 8.27
C LEU A 18 -1.65 20.65 8.04
N TRP A 19 -1.41 21.77 8.71
CA TRP A 19 -0.18 22.56 8.56
C TRP A 19 1.06 21.85 9.11
N PRO A 20 1.03 21.22 10.30
CA PRO A 20 2.13 20.37 10.75
C PRO A 20 2.53 19.27 9.75
N VAL A 21 1.54 18.64 9.09
CA VAL A 21 1.80 17.64 8.05
C VAL A 21 2.36 18.28 6.77
N PHE A 22 1.83 19.43 6.37
CA PHE A 22 2.34 20.20 5.23
C PHE A 22 3.82 20.55 5.40
N ASP A 23 4.20 21.08 6.56
CA ASP A 23 5.57 21.49 6.84
C ASP A 23 6.54 20.30 6.82
N LYS A 24 6.14 19.14 7.37
CA LYS A 24 6.93 17.90 7.29
C LYS A 24 7.16 17.46 5.84
N VAL A 25 6.14 17.54 4.99
CA VAL A 25 6.24 17.21 3.56
C VAL A 25 7.20 18.16 2.86
N VAL A 26 7.00 19.47 3.01
CA VAL A 26 7.84 20.50 2.38
C VAL A 26 9.30 20.35 2.83
N HIS A 27 9.53 20.17 4.13
CA HIS A 27 10.86 19.99 4.69
C HIS A 27 11.56 18.75 4.11
N LEU A 28 10.89 17.59 4.09
CA LEU A 28 11.48 16.36 3.54
C LEU A 28 11.81 16.52 2.04
N LEU A 29 10.90 17.09 1.26
CA LEU A 29 11.13 17.26 -0.18
C LEU A 29 12.29 18.22 -0.47
N ASN A 30 12.41 19.31 0.29
CA ASN A 30 13.54 20.24 0.18
C ASN A 30 14.87 19.59 0.59
N ASP A 31 14.89 18.82 1.69
CA ASP A 31 16.07 18.05 2.12
C ASP A 31 16.53 17.08 1.02
N LEU A 32 15.61 16.29 0.48
CA LEU A 32 15.90 15.34 -0.60
C LEU A 32 16.38 16.06 -1.88
N ARG A 33 15.81 17.22 -2.20
CA ARG A 33 16.21 18.00 -3.38
C ARG A 33 17.60 18.59 -3.23
N SER A 34 17.92 19.19 -2.08
CA SER A 34 19.23 19.78 -1.80
C SER A 34 20.35 18.74 -1.83
N LYS A 35 20.08 17.53 -1.33
CA LYS A 35 20.99 16.37 -1.37
C LYS A 35 21.07 15.69 -2.74
N LYS A 36 20.37 16.21 -3.76
CA LYS A 36 20.28 15.62 -5.12
C LYS A 36 19.76 14.17 -5.11
N HIS A 37 18.99 13.78 -4.09
CA HIS A 37 18.34 12.47 -4.01
C HIS A 37 17.09 12.39 -4.89
N ILE A 38 16.52 13.54 -5.27
CA ILE A 38 15.42 13.64 -6.22
C ILE A 38 15.68 14.74 -7.25
N LEU A 39 15.16 14.53 -8.46
CA LEU A 39 15.20 15.47 -9.57
C LEU A 39 14.12 16.56 -9.43
N ALA A 40 14.29 17.67 -10.14
CA ALA A 40 13.35 18.79 -10.09
C ALA A 40 11.91 18.39 -10.45
N TRP A 41 11.75 17.55 -11.48
CA TRP A 41 10.42 17.08 -11.89
C TRP A 41 9.78 16.17 -10.83
N GLN A 42 10.56 15.35 -10.11
CA GLN A 42 10.08 14.49 -9.03
C GLN A 42 9.62 15.34 -7.84
N PHE A 43 10.43 16.34 -7.48
CA PHE A 43 10.10 17.33 -6.46
C PHE A 43 8.80 18.07 -6.81
N ASN A 44 8.70 18.64 -8.02
CA ASN A 44 7.51 19.37 -8.47
C ASN A 44 6.26 18.50 -8.50
N ARG A 45 6.39 17.20 -8.80
CA ARG A 45 5.27 16.26 -8.82
C ARG A 45 4.77 15.91 -7.42
N MET A 46 5.65 15.93 -6.43
CA MET A 46 5.33 15.58 -5.04
C MET A 46 4.97 16.79 -4.17
N MET A 47 5.45 17.98 -4.52
CA MET A 47 5.28 19.20 -3.73
C MET A 47 3.80 19.59 -3.63
N PRO A 48 3.23 19.69 -2.42
CA PRO A 48 1.86 20.17 -2.24
C PRO A 48 1.75 21.66 -2.59
N LYS A 49 0.57 22.04 -3.08
CA LYS A 49 0.23 23.44 -3.38
C LYS A 49 -0.51 24.04 -2.20
N ARG A 50 0.08 25.07 -1.58
CA ARG A 50 -0.43 25.69 -0.34
C ARG A 50 -1.88 26.16 -0.44
N ASP A 51 -2.28 26.66 -1.61
CA ASP A 51 -3.64 27.14 -1.93
C ASP A 51 -4.66 26.01 -2.18
N LYS A 52 -4.23 24.75 -2.23
CA LYS A 52 -5.08 23.60 -2.56
C LYS A 52 -5.09 22.50 -1.52
N VAL A 53 -4.24 22.60 -0.49
CA VAL A 53 -4.16 21.53 0.51
C VAL A 53 -5.34 21.58 1.46
N GLU A 54 -5.91 20.41 1.71
CA GLU A 54 -7.07 20.24 2.58
C GLU A 54 -6.90 18.96 3.38
N LEU A 55 -7.47 18.96 4.59
CA LEU A 55 -7.47 17.78 5.43
C LEU A 55 -8.41 16.72 4.83
N ALA A 56 -7.97 15.47 4.83
CA ALA A 56 -8.82 14.37 4.40
C ALA A 56 -10.06 14.23 5.29
N TYR A 57 -11.07 13.52 4.82
CA TYR A 57 -12.23 13.13 5.63
C TYR A 57 -12.46 11.62 5.53
N LEU A 58 -12.89 11.03 6.63
CA LEU A 58 -13.31 9.63 6.71
C LEU A 58 -14.81 9.54 6.43
N TYR A 59 -15.18 8.63 5.54
CA TYR A 59 -16.57 8.23 5.31
C TYR A 59 -16.69 6.73 5.22
N PHE A 60 -17.92 6.22 5.25
CA PHE A 60 -18.20 4.79 5.27
C PHE A 60 -19.02 4.37 4.06
N VAL A 61 -18.64 3.25 3.45
CA VAL A 61 -19.36 2.65 2.33
C VAL A 61 -19.92 1.28 2.75
N PRO A 62 -21.21 0.99 2.55
CA PRO A 62 -21.79 -0.30 2.91
C PRO A 62 -21.24 -1.43 2.03
N LYS A 63 -21.10 -2.63 2.60
CA LYS A 63 -20.84 -3.88 1.86
C LYS A 63 -22.15 -4.69 1.78
N PRO A 64 -23.06 -4.42 0.81
CA PRO A 64 -24.38 -5.05 0.76
C PRO A 64 -24.35 -6.56 0.48
N HIS A 65 -23.24 -7.07 -0.03
CA HIS A 65 -23.03 -8.49 -0.31
C HIS A 65 -22.53 -9.30 0.89
N LYS A 66 -22.37 -8.68 2.08
CA LYS A 66 -21.97 -9.37 3.32
C LYS A 66 -23.11 -9.29 4.34
N GLU A 67 -23.31 -10.37 5.09
CA GLU A 67 -24.31 -10.43 6.17
C GLU A 67 -24.12 -9.28 7.17
N GLY A 68 -25.23 -8.63 7.56
CA GLY A 68 -25.21 -7.45 8.44
C GLY A 68 -24.75 -6.15 7.78
N THR A 69 -24.50 -6.13 6.46
CA THR A 69 -24.07 -4.95 5.67
C THR A 69 -22.95 -4.13 6.36
N PRO A 70 -21.80 -4.75 6.67
CA PRO A 70 -20.72 -4.08 7.38
C PRO A 70 -20.20 -2.87 6.59
N LEU A 71 -19.82 -1.83 7.33
CA LEU A 71 -19.29 -0.59 6.77
C LEU A 71 -17.79 -0.70 6.47
N ARG A 72 -17.36 -0.20 5.31
CA ARG A 72 -15.96 -0.04 4.92
C ARG A 72 -15.53 1.41 5.15
N PRO A 73 -14.51 1.68 5.99
CA PRO A 73 -13.94 3.02 6.12
C PRO A 73 -13.17 3.39 4.85
N ILE A 74 -13.37 4.62 4.35
CA ILE A 74 -12.61 5.19 3.24
C ILE A 74 -12.13 6.59 3.64
N VAL A 75 -10.84 6.85 3.44
CA VAL A 75 -10.23 8.17 3.66
C VAL A 75 -10.10 8.89 2.33
N SER A 76 -10.89 9.95 2.14
CA SER A 76 -10.81 10.80 0.95
C SER A 76 -9.67 11.79 1.11
N SER A 77 -8.51 11.48 0.51
CA SER A 77 -7.28 12.26 0.69
C SER A 77 -6.84 13.02 -0.57
N MET A 78 -7.73 13.40 -1.47
CA MET A 78 -7.34 13.94 -2.79
C MET A 78 -6.38 15.14 -2.74
N ASN A 79 -6.57 16.00 -1.73
CA ASN A 79 -5.85 17.26 -1.53
C ASN A 79 -4.89 17.24 -0.32
N MET A 80 -4.66 16.08 0.28
CA MET A 80 -3.72 15.98 1.41
C MET A 80 -2.28 16.31 1.00
N PRO A 81 -1.46 16.90 1.89
CA PRO A 81 -0.06 17.19 1.59
C PRO A 81 0.76 15.97 1.14
N THR A 82 0.42 14.77 1.63
CA THR A 82 1.10 13.51 1.30
C THR A 82 0.66 12.90 -0.03
N THR A 83 -0.38 13.40 -0.69
CA THR A 83 -0.98 12.75 -1.87
C THR A 83 -0.08 12.76 -3.10
N GLY A 84 0.70 13.84 -3.29
CA GLY A 84 1.72 13.89 -4.33
C GLY A 84 2.78 12.80 -4.16
N ILE A 85 3.25 12.61 -2.93
CA ILE A 85 4.22 11.56 -2.57
C ILE A 85 3.60 10.17 -2.76
N SER A 86 2.38 9.95 -2.26
CA SER A 86 1.69 8.67 -2.40
C SER A 86 1.54 8.25 -3.87
N LYS A 87 1.12 9.16 -4.75
CA LYS A 87 0.99 8.89 -6.19
C LYS A 87 2.34 8.68 -6.87
N PHE A 88 3.38 9.38 -6.40
CA PHE A 88 4.74 9.21 -6.92
C PHE A 88 5.31 7.83 -6.57
N LEU A 89 5.21 7.43 -5.29
CA LEU A 89 5.69 6.12 -4.83
C LEU A 89 4.98 4.97 -5.53
N ASP A 90 3.65 5.05 -5.69
CA ASP A 90 2.89 4.04 -6.41
C ASP A 90 3.39 3.86 -7.85
N ARG A 91 3.52 4.96 -8.61
CA ARG A 91 4.05 4.92 -9.98
C ARG A 91 5.51 4.44 -10.06
N LEU A 92 6.28 4.68 -9.01
CA LEU A 92 7.69 4.28 -8.94
C LEU A 92 7.82 2.77 -8.67
N LEU A 93 6.99 2.23 -7.78
CA LEU A 93 7.17 0.90 -7.19
C LEU A 93 6.26 -0.16 -7.81
N ARG A 94 5.04 0.19 -8.23
CA ARG A 94 4.09 -0.77 -8.80
C ARG A 94 4.63 -1.50 -10.03
N PRO A 95 5.29 -0.84 -11.00
CA PRO A 95 5.89 -1.55 -12.14
C PRO A 95 7.00 -2.53 -11.73
N LEU A 96 7.72 -2.24 -10.63
CA LEU A 96 8.75 -3.14 -10.12
C LEU A 96 8.13 -4.37 -9.46
N PHE A 97 7.07 -4.15 -8.67
CA PHE A 97 6.28 -5.24 -8.09
C PHE A 97 5.72 -6.14 -9.19
N ASP A 98 5.04 -5.55 -10.17
CA ASP A 98 4.43 -6.30 -11.27
C ASP A 98 5.51 -7.08 -12.05
N LYS A 99 6.68 -6.48 -12.31
CA LYS A 99 7.79 -7.15 -13.00
C LYS A 99 8.28 -8.40 -12.25
N HIS A 100 8.49 -8.30 -10.94
CA HIS A 100 9.15 -9.35 -10.16
C HIS A 100 8.19 -10.38 -9.57
N VAL A 101 6.90 -10.05 -9.47
CA VAL A 101 5.90 -10.86 -8.78
C VAL A 101 4.80 -11.38 -9.73
N ARG A 102 4.86 -11.06 -11.04
CA ARG A 102 3.86 -11.47 -12.04
C ARG A 102 3.51 -12.96 -12.03
N SER A 103 4.49 -13.84 -11.77
CA SER A 103 4.28 -15.29 -11.79
C SER A 103 3.21 -15.74 -10.81
N ILE A 104 3.02 -15.02 -9.70
CA ILE A 104 2.05 -15.36 -8.65
C ILE A 104 0.89 -14.36 -8.55
N THR A 105 0.95 -13.24 -9.27
CA THR A 105 -0.15 -12.27 -9.33
C THR A 105 -1.20 -12.67 -10.38
N ILE A 106 -2.43 -12.88 -9.94
CA ILE A 106 -3.62 -13.09 -10.78
C ILE A 106 -4.22 -11.72 -11.09
N ILE A 107 -4.35 -11.39 -12.38
CA ILE A 107 -4.84 -10.07 -12.80
C ILE A 107 -6.37 -10.01 -12.73
N ASP A 108 -7.03 -11.03 -13.26
CA ASP A 108 -8.47 -11.14 -13.37
C ASP A 108 -8.91 -12.61 -13.53
N GLY A 109 -10.22 -12.83 -13.67
CA GLY A 109 -10.79 -14.16 -13.86
C GLY A 109 -10.33 -14.83 -15.16
N VAL A 110 -10.01 -14.07 -16.21
CA VAL A 110 -9.53 -14.62 -17.48
C VAL A 110 -8.08 -15.11 -17.34
N ASP A 111 -7.23 -14.35 -16.65
CA ASP A 111 -5.87 -14.77 -16.29
C ASP A 111 -5.89 -16.03 -15.43
N LEU A 112 -6.79 -16.11 -14.44
CA LEU A 112 -6.97 -17.32 -13.63
C LEU A 112 -7.37 -18.54 -14.47
N ILE A 113 -8.40 -18.40 -15.32
CA ILE A 113 -8.88 -19.51 -16.17
C ILE A 113 -7.74 -20.00 -17.07
N ARG A 114 -7.03 -19.09 -17.75
CA ARG A 114 -5.89 -19.46 -18.62
C ARG A 114 -4.78 -20.21 -17.87
N ARG A 115 -4.51 -19.81 -16.63
CA ARG A 115 -3.52 -20.48 -15.77
C ARG A 115 -3.99 -21.90 -15.39
N LEU A 116 -5.28 -22.06 -15.06
CA LEU A 116 -5.87 -23.37 -14.76
C LEU A 116 -5.93 -24.29 -15.99
N GLU A 117 -6.23 -23.76 -17.17
CA GLU A 117 -6.18 -24.50 -18.44
C GLU A 117 -4.77 -24.99 -18.73
N THR A 118 -3.76 -24.13 -18.54
CA THR A 118 -2.34 -24.51 -18.69
C THR A 118 -1.95 -25.60 -17.68
N TYR A 119 -2.38 -25.45 -16.43
CA TYR A 119 -2.16 -26.43 -15.37
C TYR A 119 -2.79 -27.80 -15.70
N ALA A 120 -4.00 -27.79 -16.27
CA ALA A 120 -4.68 -28.99 -16.75
C ALA A 120 -4.00 -29.61 -17.97
N ALA A 121 -3.60 -28.80 -18.96
CA ALA A 121 -2.91 -29.25 -20.17
C ALA A 121 -1.56 -29.92 -19.85
N ASN A 122 -0.89 -29.50 -18.77
CA ASN A 122 0.33 -30.13 -18.28
C ASN A 122 0.08 -31.42 -17.47
N GLY A 123 -1.18 -31.87 -17.33
CA GLY A 123 -1.56 -33.08 -16.60
C GLY A 123 -1.51 -32.95 -15.08
N TYR A 124 -1.42 -31.73 -14.55
CA TYR A 124 -1.33 -31.49 -13.10
C TYR A 124 -2.71 -31.42 -12.42
N LEU A 125 -3.78 -31.12 -13.17
CA LEU A 125 -5.15 -31.15 -12.66
C LEU A 125 -5.71 -32.58 -12.64
N LYS A 126 -5.56 -33.27 -11.51
CA LYS A 126 -6.05 -34.63 -11.27
C LYS A 126 -7.41 -34.64 -10.56
N PRO A 127 -8.19 -35.73 -10.63
CA PRO A 127 -9.43 -35.88 -9.84
C PRO A 127 -9.24 -35.75 -8.32
N THR A 128 -8.02 -35.97 -7.82
CA THR A 128 -7.64 -35.80 -6.41
C THR A 128 -7.14 -34.39 -6.07
N THR A 129 -7.21 -33.44 -7.02
CA THR A 129 -6.74 -32.07 -6.78
C THR A 129 -7.78 -31.32 -5.96
N HIS A 130 -7.35 -30.73 -4.84
CA HIS A 130 -8.19 -29.85 -4.04
C HIS A 130 -7.93 -28.39 -4.40
N LEU A 131 -9.01 -27.63 -4.59
CA LEU A 131 -8.94 -26.18 -4.75
C LEU A 131 -9.27 -25.53 -3.41
N CYS A 132 -8.35 -24.70 -2.93
CA CYS A 132 -8.48 -24.00 -1.65
C CYS A 132 -8.38 -22.50 -1.87
N THR A 133 -9.18 -21.72 -1.15
CA THR A 133 -9.11 -20.26 -1.15
C THR A 133 -8.90 -19.74 0.27
N PHE A 134 -8.15 -18.64 0.38
CA PHE A 134 -7.90 -17.95 1.63
C PHE A 134 -8.30 -16.48 1.47
N ASP A 135 -9.02 -15.94 2.44
CA ASP A 135 -9.39 -14.52 2.48
C ASP A 135 -8.61 -13.81 3.59
N ILE A 136 -7.85 -12.78 3.22
CA ILE A 136 -7.12 -11.96 4.19
C ILE A 136 -8.01 -10.80 4.59
N THR A 137 -8.41 -10.80 5.86
CA THR A 137 -9.29 -9.76 6.40
C THR A 137 -8.52 -8.48 6.71
N ASP A 138 -9.10 -7.35 6.32
CA ASP A 138 -8.65 -6.00 6.71
C ASP A 138 -7.16 -5.70 6.47
N LEU A 139 -6.55 -6.29 5.44
CA LEU A 139 -5.11 -6.20 5.13
C LEU A 139 -4.58 -4.76 5.24
N TYR A 140 -5.19 -3.80 4.55
CA TYR A 140 -4.68 -2.42 4.52
C TYR A 140 -4.68 -1.75 5.89
N THR A 141 -5.73 -1.97 6.68
CA THR A 141 -5.90 -1.34 7.99
C THR A 141 -5.12 -2.03 9.11
N THR A 142 -4.55 -3.19 8.85
CA THR A 142 -3.79 -3.99 9.82
C THR A 142 -2.30 -4.08 9.52
N LEU A 143 -1.82 -3.49 8.40
CA LEU A 143 -0.39 -3.49 8.07
C LEU A 143 0.49 -2.95 9.22
N PRO A 144 1.47 -3.73 9.70
CA PRO A 144 2.44 -3.27 10.68
C PRO A 144 3.40 -2.27 10.03
N GLN A 145 3.12 -0.97 10.20
CA GLN A 145 3.77 0.13 9.48
C GLN A 145 5.31 0.03 9.42
N LYS A 146 5.98 -0.21 10.55
CA LYS A 146 7.45 -0.32 10.62
C LYS A 146 7.97 -1.51 9.83
N GLU A 147 7.30 -2.65 9.96
CA GLU A 147 7.67 -3.89 9.27
C GLU A 147 7.41 -3.77 7.77
N SER A 148 6.27 -3.20 7.35
CA SER A 148 5.99 -2.95 5.93
C SER A 148 7.05 -2.06 5.27
N LEU A 149 7.57 -1.05 5.97
CA LEU A 149 8.68 -0.24 5.46
C LEU A 149 10.00 -1.03 5.35
N ASN A 150 10.25 -1.95 6.28
CA ASN A 150 11.41 -2.84 6.21
C ASN A 150 11.29 -3.79 5.01
N ILE A 151 10.12 -4.42 4.84
CA ILE A 151 9.85 -5.32 3.72
C ILE A 151 9.95 -4.59 2.38
N LEU A 152 9.48 -3.34 2.29
CA LEU A 152 9.71 -2.51 1.09
C LEU A 152 11.20 -2.34 0.78
N THR A 153 12.02 -2.12 1.82
CA THR A 153 13.47 -1.95 1.67
C THR A 153 14.12 -3.26 1.24
N GLU A 154 13.73 -4.38 1.87
CA GLU A 154 14.17 -5.73 1.54
C GLU A 154 13.84 -6.10 0.09
N PHE A 155 12.58 -5.90 -0.31
CA PHE A 155 12.10 -6.15 -1.68
C PHE A 155 12.98 -5.45 -2.72
N LEU A 156 13.29 -4.17 -2.51
CA LEU A 156 14.12 -3.41 -3.44
C LEU A 156 15.56 -3.94 -3.48
N LEU A 157 16.16 -4.21 -2.32
CA LEU A 157 17.53 -4.69 -2.22
C LEU A 157 17.71 -6.07 -2.85
N GLU A 158 16.77 -6.97 -2.60
CA GLU A 158 16.80 -8.34 -3.12
C GLU A 158 16.74 -8.40 -4.64
N HIS A 159 15.96 -7.50 -5.26
CA HIS A 159 15.89 -7.39 -6.71
C HIS A 159 16.99 -6.48 -7.30
N GLY A 160 18.05 -6.21 -6.53
CA GLY A 160 19.25 -5.51 -7.00
C GLY A 160 19.12 -4.00 -7.12
N TYR A 161 18.05 -3.39 -6.58
CA TYR A 161 17.92 -1.94 -6.59
C TYR A 161 18.73 -1.32 -5.46
N ARG A 162 19.44 -0.23 -5.77
CA ARG A 162 19.98 0.73 -4.79
C ARG A 162 19.36 2.12 -4.98
N LYS A 163 18.87 2.37 -6.19
CA LYS A 163 18.07 3.54 -6.59
C LYS A 163 16.97 3.07 -7.54
N VAL A 164 15.84 3.76 -7.55
CA VAL A 164 14.78 3.59 -8.55
C VAL A 164 14.51 4.94 -9.20
N ASN A 165 14.67 5.02 -10.52
CA ASN A 165 14.59 6.28 -11.30
C ASN A 165 15.40 7.42 -10.65
N GLY A 166 16.63 7.11 -10.23
CA GLY A 166 17.53 8.05 -9.57
C GLY A 166 17.27 8.30 -8.08
N VAL A 167 16.15 7.84 -7.53
CA VAL A 167 15.80 8.02 -6.10
C VAL A 167 16.45 6.92 -5.25
N PRO A 168 17.32 7.25 -4.29
CA PRO A 168 17.91 6.26 -3.37
C PRO A 168 16.87 5.56 -2.50
N ILE A 169 17.15 4.30 -2.14
CA ILE A 169 16.25 3.52 -1.28
C ILE A 169 15.95 4.21 0.05
N ASP A 170 16.94 4.85 0.67
CA ASP A 170 16.71 5.60 1.92
C ASP A 170 15.74 6.77 1.73
N ALA A 171 15.77 7.43 0.57
CA ALA A 171 14.82 8.48 0.22
C ALA A 171 13.41 7.89 -0.02
N ILE A 172 13.31 6.77 -0.74
CA ILE A 172 12.05 6.03 -0.93
C ILE A 172 11.45 5.64 0.43
N ARG A 173 12.25 5.08 1.33
CA ARG A 173 11.82 4.69 2.68
C ARG A 173 11.35 5.89 3.50
N LYS A 174 12.03 7.04 3.44
CA LYS A 174 11.61 8.27 4.13
C LYS A 174 10.28 8.79 3.58
N LEU A 175 10.11 8.83 2.25
CA LEU A 175 8.86 9.23 1.60
C LEU A 175 7.71 8.28 1.97
N ALA A 176 7.95 6.97 1.91
CA ALA A 176 6.99 5.94 2.28
C ALA A 176 6.56 6.07 3.75
N ARG A 177 7.53 6.27 4.66
CA ARG A 177 7.24 6.52 6.08
C ARG A 177 6.31 7.71 6.25
N LEU A 178 6.61 8.82 5.58
CA LEU A 178 5.79 10.03 5.70
C LEU A 178 4.34 9.80 5.25
N VAL A 179 4.13 9.06 4.15
CA VAL A 179 2.78 8.74 3.66
C VAL A 179 1.98 7.90 4.67
N ILE A 180 2.60 6.89 5.30
CA ILE A 180 1.87 6.00 6.20
C ILE A 180 1.69 6.58 7.61
N THR A 181 2.65 7.38 8.10
CA THR A 181 2.59 7.91 9.48
C THR A 181 1.86 9.25 9.58
N GLU A 182 1.79 10.02 8.49
CA GLU A 182 1.06 11.30 8.43
C GLU A 182 -0.29 11.16 7.72
N ASN A 183 -0.92 9.99 7.82
CA ASN A 183 -2.30 9.82 7.41
C ASN A 183 -3.23 10.40 8.49
N VAL A 184 -3.69 11.62 8.26
CA VAL A 184 -4.58 12.36 9.13
C VAL A 184 -5.85 12.76 8.40
N PHE A 185 -6.97 12.79 9.11
CA PHE A 185 -8.29 13.06 8.54
C PHE A 185 -9.26 13.60 9.59
N THR A 186 -10.37 14.15 9.10
CA THR A 186 -11.52 14.56 9.91
C THR A 186 -12.61 13.50 9.92
N TYR A 187 -13.29 13.38 11.06
CA TYR A 187 -14.53 12.62 11.18
C TYR A 187 -15.38 13.25 12.29
N GLU A 188 -16.66 13.52 12.03
CA GLU A 188 -17.56 14.17 13.00
C GLU A 188 -16.95 15.44 13.64
N LYS A 189 -16.34 16.31 12.82
CA LYS A 189 -15.67 17.56 13.27
C LYS A 189 -14.46 17.38 14.19
N LYS A 190 -13.99 16.15 14.39
CA LYS A 190 -12.77 15.83 15.15
C LYS A 190 -11.63 15.42 14.22
N PHE A 191 -10.40 15.56 14.72
CA PHE A 191 -9.18 15.22 13.99
C PHE A 191 -8.64 13.87 14.43
N TYR A 192 -8.17 13.07 13.47
CA TYR A 192 -7.64 11.74 13.75
C TYR A 192 -6.37 11.47 12.96
N ARG A 193 -5.53 10.59 13.51
CA ARG A 193 -4.36 9.99 12.86
C ARG A 193 -4.53 8.49 12.82
N GLN A 194 -4.21 7.89 11.67
CA GLN A 194 -4.04 6.45 11.57
C GLN A 194 -2.66 6.03 12.03
N VAL A 195 -2.62 5.18 13.06
CA VAL A 195 -1.39 4.69 13.71
C VAL A 195 -1.09 3.22 13.40
N VAL A 196 -2.08 2.48 12.89
CA VAL A 196 -1.92 1.09 12.41
C VAL A 196 -2.46 1.00 10.98
N GLY A 197 -1.79 0.23 10.12
CA GLY A 197 -2.18 0.09 8.73
C GLY A 197 -1.83 1.31 7.86
N GLY A 198 -2.41 1.34 6.67
CA GLY A 198 -2.42 2.48 5.76
C GLY A 198 -3.83 2.92 5.40
N ALA A 199 -3.93 4.12 4.82
CA ALA A 199 -5.21 4.70 4.44
C ALA A 199 -5.88 3.89 3.32
N MET A 200 -7.09 3.40 3.57
CA MET A 200 -7.96 2.92 2.48
C MET A 200 -8.34 4.12 1.60
N GLY A 201 -7.71 4.23 0.43
CA GLY A 201 -7.81 5.39 -0.48
C GLY A 201 -6.46 5.96 -0.90
N SER A 202 -5.38 5.64 -0.19
CA SER A 202 -4.01 6.00 -0.58
C SER A 202 -3.51 5.08 -1.70
N ALA A 203 -3.06 5.66 -2.81
CA ALA A 203 -2.48 4.93 -3.93
C ALA A 203 -1.28 4.06 -3.50
N PHE A 204 -0.43 4.57 -2.60
CA PHE A 204 0.76 3.87 -2.14
C PHE A 204 0.43 2.70 -1.22
N THR A 205 -0.65 2.81 -0.42
CA THR A 205 -1.03 1.75 0.53
C THR A 205 -1.30 0.43 -0.17
N LEU A 206 -1.94 0.45 -1.34
CA LEU A 206 -2.16 -0.74 -2.17
C LEU A 206 -0.85 -1.42 -2.56
N THR A 207 0.07 -0.65 -3.13
CA THR A 207 1.36 -1.19 -3.61
C THR A 207 2.23 -1.66 -2.44
N LEU A 208 2.20 -0.97 -1.30
CA LEU A 208 2.87 -1.42 -0.08
C LEU A 208 2.28 -2.72 0.48
N ALA A 209 0.95 -2.88 0.47
CA ALA A 209 0.28 -4.09 0.90
C ALA A 209 0.66 -5.30 0.02
N ASN A 210 0.73 -5.09 -1.29
CA ASN A 210 1.18 -6.12 -2.22
C ASN A 210 2.63 -6.54 -1.96
N ILE A 211 3.53 -5.58 -1.72
CA ILE A 211 4.93 -5.87 -1.37
C ILE A 211 5.03 -6.57 -0.02
N PHE A 212 4.19 -6.20 0.95
CA PHE A 212 4.10 -6.91 2.23
C PHE A 212 3.69 -8.38 2.03
N MET A 213 2.65 -8.62 1.22
CA MET A 213 2.20 -9.96 0.89
C MET A 213 3.26 -10.77 0.18
N TRP A 214 4.01 -10.19 -0.76
CA TRP A 214 5.12 -10.89 -1.42
C TRP A 214 6.10 -11.53 -0.42
N LYS A 215 6.42 -10.86 0.69
CA LYS A 215 7.32 -11.42 1.71
C LYS A 215 6.69 -12.63 2.40
N TRP A 216 5.41 -12.57 2.72
CA TRP A 216 4.65 -13.67 3.33
C TRP A 216 4.50 -14.86 2.37
N GLU A 217 4.30 -14.58 1.08
CA GLU A 217 4.05 -15.58 0.03
C GLU A 217 5.31 -16.36 -0.35
N LYS A 218 6.50 -15.82 -0.12
CA LYS A 218 7.77 -16.45 -0.50
C LYS A 218 7.90 -17.91 -0.11
N GLU A 219 7.52 -18.26 1.11
CA GLU A 219 7.63 -19.63 1.61
C GLU A 219 6.68 -20.57 0.84
N PHE A 220 5.46 -20.09 0.56
CA PHE A 220 4.49 -20.84 -0.25
C PHE A 220 4.99 -21.05 -1.68
N VAL A 221 5.54 -20.00 -2.30
CA VAL A 221 6.05 -20.06 -3.68
C VAL A 221 7.24 -21.00 -3.80
N GLN A 222 8.13 -21.02 -2.80
CA GLN A 222 9.26 -21.97 -2.76
C GLN A 222 8.77 -23.42 -2.67
N ARG A 223 7.76 -23.70 -1.84
CA ARG A 223 7.17 -25.05 -1.74
C ARG A 223 6.46 -25.45 -3.03
N GLN A 224 5.68 -24.54 -3.61
CA GLN A 224 4.96 -24.74 -4.87
C GLN A 224 5.89 -25.20 -5.99
N ALA A 225 7.08 -24.59 -6.10
CA ALA A 225 8.06 -24.95 -7.13
C ALA A 225 8.52 -26.41 -7.07
N SER A 226 8.36 -27.08 -5.91
CA SER A 226 8.73 -28.48 -5.70
C SER A 226 7.56 -29.47 -5.79
N SER A 227 6.31 -29.00 -5.71
CA SER A 227 5.11 -29.85 -5.56
C SER A 227 4.21 -29.92 -6.80
N ASN A 228 4.55 -29.23 -7.89
CA ASN A 228 3.69 -29.03 -9.07
C ASN A 228 2.31 -28.45 -8.70
N GLU A 229 2.21 -27.69 -7.61
CA GLU A 229 0.96 -27.02 -7.21
C GLU A 229 0.79 -25.71 -8.00
N ILE A 230 -0.44 -25.20 -8.06
CA ILE A 230 -0.75 -23.87 -8.58
C ILE A 230 -1.08 -22.92 -7.43
N TYR A 231 -0.44 -21.75 -7.42
CA TYR A 231 -0.72 -20.68 -6.48
C TYR A 231 -0.83 -19.34 -7.21
N GLY A 232 -1.72 -18.48 -6.72
CA GLY A 232 -1.76 -17.07 -7.11
C GLY A 232 -2.70 -16.24 -6.24
N ARG A 233 -2.49 -14.93 -6.27
CA ARG A 233 -3.30 -13.91 -5.57
C ARG A 233 -3.68 -12.76 -6.49
#